data_AF-A0A2G2DFI6-F1
#
_entry.id   AF-A0A2G2DFI6-F1
#
_cell.length_a   1.000
_cell.length_b   1.000
_cell.length_c   1.000
_cell.angle_alpha   90.00
_cell.angle_beta   90.00
_cell.angle_gamma   90.00
#
_symmetry.space_group_name_H-M   'P 1'
#
loop_
_entity.id
_entity.type
_entity.pdbx_description
1 polymer ?
#
loop_
_entity_poly.entity_id
_entity_poly.type
_entity_poly.pdbx_seq_one_letter_code
_entity_poly.pdbx_strand_id
1 'polypeptide(L)'
;MLMRNKLIAFAVVVVLFSCSTISEDYSKAATELCECMAESGYDGSDAANIKTNIGVCLLDAHVDLKNPQMASELEQKCPEIKEGFEEFVESM
;
A
#
# COMPACT_ATOMS: atom_id res chain seq x y z
N MET A 1 39.91 22.75 3.84
CA MET A 1 38.55 22.47 3.32
C MET A 1 38.46 20.97 3.01
N LEU A 2 37.90 20.19 3.93
CA LEU A 2 37.71 18.74 3.79
C LEU A 2 36.36 18.48 3.12
N MET A 3 36.37 18.24 1.81
CA MET A 3 35.21 17.72 1.09
C MET A 3 35.07 16.23 1.43
N ARG A 4 34.07 15.91 2.26
CA ARG A 4 33.74 14.54 2.66
C ARG A 4 32.78 13.95 1.64
N ASN A 5 33.32 13.10 0.76
CA ASN A 5 32.56 12.11 0.01
C ASN A 5 31.52 11.44 0.92
N LYS A 6 30.25 11.56 0.55
CA LYS A 6 29.20 10.63 0.95
C LYS A 6 28.39 10.27 -0.30
N LEU A 7 28.97 9.39 -1.10
CA LEU A 7 28.24 8.51 -1.99
C LEU A 7 27.39 7.59 -1.09
N ILE A 8 26.12 7.92 -0.90
CA ILE A 8 25.13 6.94 -0.47
C ILE A 8 24.44 6.50 -1.75
N ALA A 9 25.03 5.48 -2.37
CA ALA A 9 24.39 4.72 -3.43
C ALA A 9 23.19 4.01 -2.81
N PHE A 10 22.01 4.62 -2.91
CA PHE A 10 20.78 3.86 -2.84
C PHE A 10 20.75 2.99 -4.08
N ALA A 11 21.16 1.74 -3.90
CA ALA A 11 20.90 0.66 -4.83
C ALA A 11 19.39 0.48 -4.90
N VAL A 12 18.74 1.32 -5.70
CA VAL A 12 17.39 1.10 -6.18
C VAL A 12 17.50 -0.09 -7.11
N VAL A 13 17.27 -1.27 -6.55
CA VAL A 13 16.91 -2.48 -7.27
C VAL A 13 15.56 -2.19 -7.91
N VAL A 14 15.56 -1.45 -9.02
CA VAL A 14 14.39 -1.44 -9.92
C VAL A 14 14.70 -2.47 -10.98
N VAL A 15 14.30 -3.67 -10.58
CA VAL A 15 14.14 -4.85 -11.41
C VAL A 15 13.44 -4.43 -12.71
N LEU A 16 14.06 -4.85 -13.81
CA LEU A 16 13.44 -4.96 -15.12
C LEU A 16 12.11 -5.71 -15.00
N PHE A 17 10.97 -5.00 -14.99
CA PHE A 17 9.67 -5.60 -15.25
C PHE A 17 8.98 -4.83 -16.36
N SER A 18 9.29 -5.25 -17.59
CA SER A 18 8.40 -5.12 -18.73
C SER A 18 7.11 -5.91 -18.44
N CYS A 19 6.14 -5.31 -17.75
CA CYS A 19 4.72 -5.73 -17.66
C CYS A 19 3.96 -4.76 -16.75
N SER A 20 3.37 -3.67 -17.25
CA SER A 20 2.95 -2.61 -16.30
C SER A 20 1.65 -1.87 -16.60
N THR A 21 0.74 -2.36 -17.44
CA THR A 21 -0.61 -1.77 -17.42
C THR A 21 -1.42 -2.28 -16.22
N ILE A 22 -1.24 -3.54 -15.83
CA ILE A 22 -2.01 -4.14 -14.72
C ILE A 22 -1.43 -3.74 -13.36
N SER A 23 -0.10 -3.74 -13.21
CA SER A 23 0.56 -3.48 -11.92
C SER A 23 0.44 -2.02 -11.48
N GLU A 24 0.30 -1.08 -12.41
CA GLU A 24 0.21 0.34 -12.10
C GLU A 24 -1.12 0.69 -11.42
N ASP A 25 -2.23 0.04 -11.83
CA ASP A 25 -3.55 0.21 -11.21
C ASP A 25 -3.56 -0.28 -9.76
N TYR A 26 -2.95 -1.44 -9.47
CA TYR A 26 -2.83 -1.94 -8.09
C TYR A 26 -1.90 -1.08 -7.25
N SER A 27 -0.78 -0.63 -7.81
CA SER A 27 0.17 0.21 -7.09
C SER A 27 -0.44 1.56 -6.73
N LYS A 28 -1.25 2.13 -7.63
CA LYS A 28 -1.97 3.38 -7.41
C LYS A 28 -3.09 3.20 -6.38
N ALA A 29 -3.91 2.16 -6.51
CA ALA A 29 -4.96 1.85 -5.54
C ALA A 29 -4.40 1.58 -4.13
N ALA A 30 -3.25 0.89 -4.03
CA ALA A 30 -2.57 0.70 -2.76
C ALA A 30 -2.09 2.05 -2.17
N THR A 31 -1.52 2.94 -2.98
CA THR A 31 -1.13 4.29 -2.53
C THR A 31 -2.34 5.10 -2.05
N GLU A 32 -3.42 5.15 -2.82
CA GLU A 32 -4.64 5.88 -2.44
C GLU A 32 -5.24 5.32 -1.14
N LEU A 33 -5.21 3.99 -0.96
CA LEU A 33 -5.63 3.36 0.28
C LEU A 33 -4.73 3.75 1.46
N CYS A 34 -3.41 3.71 1.31
CA CYS A 34 -2.47 4.12 2.35
C CYS A 34 -2.69 5.59 2.75
N GLU A 35 -2.85 6.48 1.76
CA GLU A 35 -3.05 7.91 1.98
C GLU A 35 -4.38 8.18 2.69
N CYS A 36 -5.47 7.56 2.24
CA CYS A 36 -6.78 7.68 2.87
C CYS A 36 -6.79 7.14 4.32
N MET A 37 -6.10 6.03 4.57
CA MET A 37 -5.95 5.48 5.93
C MET A 37 -5.13 6.43 6.82
N ALA A 38 -4.06 7.04 6.30
CA ALA A 38 -3.29 8.03 7.02
C ALA A 38 -4.11 9.31 7.32
N GLU A 39 -4.91 9.78 6.37
CA GLU A 39 -5.83 10.91 6.57
C GLU A 39 -6.94 10.61 7.58
N SER A 40 -7.41 9.36 7.64
CA SER A 40 -8.40 8.92 8.62
C SER A 40 -7.88 8.92 10.08
N GLY A 41 -6.57 9.14 10.27
CA GLY A 41 -5.94 9.12 11.60
C GLY A 41 -5.89 7.73 12.21
N TYR A 42 -5.93 6.68 11.38
CA TYR A 42 -5.80 5.30 11.83
C TYR A 42 -4.46 5.10 12.55
N ASP A 43 -4.50 4.63 13.79
CA ASP A 43 -3.35 4.53 14.69
C ASP A 43 -2.94 3.09 15.03
N GLY A 44 -3.54 2.08 14.39
CA GLY A 44 -3.25 0.68 14.71
C GLY A 44 -4.08 0.08 15.85
N SER A 45 -4.85 0.90 16.58
CA SER A 45 -5.41 0.50 17.88
C SER A 45 -6.74 -0.24 17.80
N ASP A 46 -7.55 0.02 16.76
CA ASP A 46 -8.93 -0.46 16.66
C ASP A 46 -9.21 -1.17 15.33
N ALA A 47 -9.18 -2.51 15.36
CA ALA A 47 -9.43 -3.36 14.18
C ALA A 47 -10.80 -3.13 13.53
N ALA A 48 -11.83 -2.78 14.32
CA ALA A 48 -13.15 -2.45 13.80
C ALA A 48 -13.15 -1.13 13.00
N ASN A 49 -12.32 -0.18 13.41
CA ASN A 49 -12.18 1.11 12.75
C ASN A 49 -11.38 0.96 11.43
N ILE A 50 -10.40 0.05 11.41
CA ILE A 50 -9.65 -0.32 10.20
C ILE A 50 -10.57 -0.79 9.09
N LYS A 51 -11.39 -1.83 9.34
CA LYS A 51 -12.22 -2.44 8.29
C LYS A 51 -13.20 -1.43 7.69
N THR A 52 -13.75 -0.58 8.54
CA THR A 52 -14.66 0.49 8.12
C THR A 52 -13.93 1.52 7.26
N ASN A 53 -12.77 1.99 7.70
CA ASN A 53 -11.97 2.97 6.95
C ASN A 53 -11.46 2.38 5.63
N ILE A 54 -10.98 1.14 5.62
CA ILE A 54 -10.58 0.42 4.40
C ILE A 54 -11.75 0.32 3.43
N GLY A 55 -12.94 -0.06 3.90
CA GLY A 55 -14.13 -0.13 3.05
C GLY A 55 -14.51 1.22 2.43
N VAL A 56 -14.35 2.32 3.17
CA VAL A 56 -14.56 3.68 2.67
C VAL A 56 -13.48 4.11 1.69
N CYS A 57 -12.21 3.81 1.98
CA CYS A 57 -11.07 4.16 1.14
C CYS A 57 -11.00 3.33 -0.15
N LEU A 58 -11.57 2.13 -0.16
CA LEU A 58 -11.62 1.24 -1.33
C LEU A 58 -12.91 1.33 -2.13
N LEU A 59 -13.89 2.13 -1.69
CA LEU A 59 -15.18 2.29 -2.38
C LEU A 59 -15.00 2.83 -3.82
N ASP A 60 -13.97 3.63 -4.04
CA ASP A 60 -13.60 4.17 -5.36
C ASP A 60 -12.46 3.39 -6.05
N ALA A 61 -11.92 2.36 -5.41
CA ALA A 61 -10.84 1.57 -5.98
C ALA A 61 -11.37 0.64 -7.07
N HIS A 62 -11.05 0.93 -8.33
CA HIS A 62 -11.44 0.11 -9.49
C HIS A 62 -10.54 -1.12 -9.69
N VAL A 63 -10.16 -1.80 -8.63
CA VAL A 63 -9.27 -2.97 -8.67
C VAL A 63 -9.86 -4.16 -7.92
N ASP A 64 -9.47 -5.37 -8.31
CA ASP A 64 -9.89 -6.58 -7.61
C ASP A 64 -9.14 -6.70 -6.27
N LEU A 65 -9.86 -6.46 -5.17
CA LEU A 65 -9.34 -6.52 -3.80
C LEU A 65 -8.91 -7.93 -3.39
N LYS A 66 -9.46 -8.98 -4.02
CA LYS A 66 -9.08 -10.37 -3.78
C LYS A 66 -7.79 -10.75 -4.52
N ASN A 67 -7.25 -9.86 -5.36
CA ASN A 67 -5.99 -10.10 -6.05
C ASN A 67 -4.81 -10.01 -5.06
N PRO A 68 -3.96 -11.04 -4.95
CA PRO A 68 -2.78 -11.04 -4.06
C PRO A 68 -1.77 -9.93 -4.38
N GLN A 69 -1.82 -9.37 -5.58
CA GLN A 69 -0.99 -8.24 -5.98
C GLN A 69 -1.29 -6.99 -5.15
N MET A 70 -2.54 -6.78 -4.74
CA MET A 70 -2.90 -5.64 -3.89
C MET A 70 -2.33 -5.76 -2.48
N ALA A 71 -2.45 -6.93 -1.86
CA ALA A 71 -1.84 -7.20 -0.55
C ALA A 71 -0.31 -7.05 -0.58
N SER A 72 0.32 -7.45 -1.69
CA SER A 72 1.78 -7.28 -1.90
C SER A 72 2.19 -5.82 -2.05
N GLU A 73 1.41 -5.00 -2.77
CA GLU A 73 1.66 -3.55 -2.89
C GLU A 73 1.45 -2.84 -1.55
N LEU A 74 0.42 -3.22 -0.79
CA LEU A 74 0.16 -2.70 0.55
C LEU A 74 1.28 -3.06 1.53
N GLU A 75 1.78 -4.30 1.50
CA GLU A 75 2.93 -4.72 2.31
C GLU A 75 4.17 -3.86 2.07
N GLN A 76 4.39 -3.45 0.82
CA GLN A 76 5.54 -2.62 0.45
C GLN A 76 5.35 -1.14 0.82
N LYS A 77 4.12 -0.62 0.75
CA LYS A 77 3.85 0.82 0.92
C LYS A 77 3.35 1.21 2.30
N CYS A 78 2.46 0.42 2.88
CA CYS A 78 1.85 0.65 4.19
C CYS A 78 1.57 -0.70 4.88
N PRO A 79 2.61 -1.37 5.40
CA PRO A 79 2.47 -2.69 6.01
C PRO A 79 1.52 -2.69 7.22
N GLU A 80 1.33 -1.55 7.89
CA GLU A 80 0.45 -1.44 9.06
C GLU A 80 -1.05 -1.64 8.76
N ILE A 81 -1.45 -1.50 7.49
CA ILE A 81 -2.85 -1.74 7.08
C ILE A 81 -3.04 -3.08 6.39
N LYS A 82 -1.97 -3.82 6.08
CA LYS A 82 -2.04 -5.12 5.39
C LYS A 82 -2.93 -6.11 6.13
N GLU A 83 -2.69 -6.29 7.43
CA GLU A 83 -3.45 -7.25 8.25
C GLU A 83 -4.94 -6.90 8.28
N GLY A 84 -5.27 -5.62 8.46
CA GLY A 84 -6.65 -5.16 8.41
C GLY A 84 -7.30 -5.25 7.02
N PHE A 85 -6.51 -5.10 5.95
CA PHE A 85 -6.95 -5.31 4.57
C PHE A 85 -7.24 -6.79 4.30
N GLU A 86 -6.34 -7.70 4.68
CA GLU A 86 -6.54 -9.15 4.54
C GLU A 86 -7.80 -9.59 5.28
N GLU A 87 -7.98 -9.16 6.53
CA GLU A 87 -9.20 -9.46 7.29
C GLU A 87 -10.47 -8.83 6.68
N PHE A 88 -10.37 -7.64 6.08
CA PHE A 88 -11.49 -7.01 5.37
C PHE A 88 -11.89 -7.84 4.15
N VAL A 89 -10.91 -8.25 3.34
CA VAL A 89 -11.11 -9.06 2.13
C VAL A 89 -11.66 -10.44 2.47
N GLU A 90 -11.21 -11.07 3.57
CA GLU A 90 -11.77 -12.33 4.07
C GLU A 90 -13.22 -12.18 4.56
N SER A 91 -13.61 -10.99 5.00
CA SER A 91 -14.98 -10.70 5.47
C SER A 91 -15.99 -10.35 4.36
N MET A 92 -15.51 -10.12 3.12
CA MET A 92 -16.32 -9.85 1.91
C MET A 92 -16.71 -11.11 1.14
#